data_AF-A0A7V7E4J6-F1
#
_entry.id   AF-A0A7V7E4J6-F1
#
_cell.length_a   1.000
_cell.length_b   1.000
_cell.length_c   1.000
_cell.angle_alpha   90.00
_cell.angle_beta   90.00
_cell.angle_gamma   90.00
#
_symmetry.space_group_name_H-M   'P 1'
#
loop_
_entity.id
_entity.type
_entity.pdbx_description
1 polymer ?
#
loop_
_entity_poly.entity_id
_entity_poly.type
_entity_poly.pdbx_seq_one_letter_code
_entity_poly.pdbx_strand_id
1 'polypeptide(L)'
;MTAVQAQAAKVQAAQAEAAVKQAQERLQAAQKTLEAMAGQVKSAQLRANQAMQAQATPAEQAQLQTDLTAAQTQVQVAQAAMSQAQAQAQAAQGTLSQALAALAQAQAQAQTAQAKSGQTQAQLHSAGTTYQAAQATQAKVQAKVQDVGIRAQEVRASQAQLAQAQSQLQAAQGALSLAQAQVTQATQAKAAMESQRLSQSR
;
A
#
# COMPACT_ATOMS: atom_id res chain seq x y z
N MET A 1 5.76 4.24 8.17
CA MET A 1 5.59 5.03 9.41
C MET A 1 4.50 4.51 10.36
N THR A 2 3.68 3.50 10.00
CA THR A 2 2.48 3.11 10.76
C THR A 2 2.68 2.16 11.95
N ALA A 3 3.65 1.24 11.89
CA ALA A 3 3.85 0.26 12.98
C ALA A 3 4.42 0.89 14.27
N VAL A 4 5.35 1.84 14.12
CA VAL A 4 5.99 2.54 15.26
C VAL A 4 4.99 3.42 16.00
N GLN A 5 4.12 4.13 15.27
CA GLN A 5 3.06 4.96 15.88
C GLN A 5 2.00 4.12 16.59
N ALA A 6 1.58 3.00 15.99
CA ALA A 6 0.64 2.07 16.64
C ALA A 6 1.24 1.43 17.90
N GLN A 7 2.53 1.08 17.87
CA GLN A 7 3.23 0.54 19.03
C GLN A 7 3.38 1.60 20.13
N ALA A 8 3.72 2.85 19.76
CA ALA A 8 3.79 3.96 20.70
C ALA A 8 2.43 4.21 21.38
N ALA A 9 1.33 4.22 20.60
CA ALA A 9 -0.01 4.40 21.15
C ALA A 9 -0.42 3.26 22.11
N LYS A 10 -0.04 2.01 21.81
CA LYS A 10 -0.26 0.87 22.72
C LYS A 10 0.50 1.03 24.04
N VAL A 11 1.78 1.40 23.97
CA VAL A 11 2.59 1.63 25.17
C VAL A 11 2.01 2.77 26.00
N GLN A 12 1.56 3.84 25.35
CA GLN A 12 0.96 4.99 26.01
C GLN A 12 -0.38 4.64 26.69
N ALA A 13 -1.21 3.82 26.05
CA ALA A 13 -2.44 3.30 26.65
C ALA A 13 -2.14 2.43 27.88
N ALA A 14 -1.18 1.51 27.80
CA ALA A 14 -0.78 0.67 28.93
C ALA A 14 -0.22 1.47 30.10
N GLN A 15 0.57 2.52 29.82
CA GLN A 15 1.05 3.44 30.86
C GLN A 15 -0.10 4.21 31.53
N ALA A 16 -1.09 4.66 30.76
CA ALA A 16 -2.26 5.34 31.31
C ALA A 16 -3.12 4.40 32.17
N GLU A 17 -3.31 3.14 31.76
CA GLU A 17 -4.00 2.12 32.56
C GLU A 17 -3.30 1.88 33.90
N ALA A 18 -1.97 1.76 33.88
CA ALA A 18 -1.17 1.61 35.09
C ALA A 18 -1.32 2.83 36.03
N ALA A 19 -1.33 4.04 35.48
CA ALA A 19 -1.54 5.26 36.26
C ALA A 19 -2.93 5.32 36.90
N VAL A 20 -3.98 4.90 36.17
CA VAL A 20 -5.35 4.82 36.73
C VAL A 20 -5.40 3.81 37.89
N LYS A 21 -4.77 2.64 37.72
CA LYS A 21 -4.72 1.63 38.78
C LYS A 21 -4.02 2.17 40.03
N GLN A 22 -2.88 2.84 39.86
CA GLN A 22 -2.15 3.44 40.98
C GLN A 22 -2.96 4.55 41.68
N ALA A 23 -3.71 5.35 40.92
CA ALA A 23 -4.59 6.37 41.49
C ALA A 23 -5.75 5.76 42.28
N GLN A 24 -6.34 4.65 41.81
CA GLN A 24 -7.38 3.92 42.53
C GLN A 24 -6.86 3.33 43.84
N GLU A 25 -5.66 2.73 43.84
CA GLU A 25 -5.02 2.20 45.05
C GLU A 25 -4.77 3.32 46.08
N ARG A 26 -4.31 4.49 45.64
CA ARG A 26 -4.15 5.67 46.51
C ARG A 26 -5.48 6.16 47.09
N LEU A 27 -6.55 6.16 46.30
CA LEU A 27 -7.88 6.55 46.76
C LEU A 27 -8.40 5.60 47.85
N GLN A 28 -8.23 4.28 47.65
CA GLN A 28 -8.60 3.28 48.66
C GLN A 28 -7.79 3.44 49.95
N ALA A 29 -6.49 3.69 49.84
CA ALA A 29 -5.64 3.94 51.01
C ALA A 29 -6.07 5.21 51.78
N ALA A 30 -6.41 6.28 51.05
CA ALA A 30 -6.94 7.51 51.64
C ALA A 30 -8.29 7.29 52.35
N GLN A 31 -9.21 6.52 51.74
CA GLN A 31 -10.49 6.16 52.37
C GLN A 31 -10.29 5.40 53.69
N LYS A 32 -9.46 4.36 53.70
CA LYS A 32 -9.17 3.61 54.93
C LYS A 32 -8.57 4.48 56.03
N THR A 33 -7.70 5.41 55.65
CA THR A 33 -7.11 6.38 56.58
C THR A 33 -8.17 7.30 57.17
N LEU A 34 -9.08 7.80 56.33
CA LEU A 34 -10.19 8.66 56.76
C LEU A 34 -11.12 7.92 57.73
N GLU A 35 -11.45 6.65 57.46
CA GLU A 35 -12.28 5.81 58.32
C GLU A 35 -11.63 5.60 59.70
N ALA A 36 -10.33 5.30 59.75
CA ALA A 36 -9.58 5.17 60.99
C ALA A 36 -9.59 6.48 61.81
N MET A 37 -9.35 7.61 61.15
CA MET A 37 -9.35 8.95 61.75
C MET A 37 -10.73 9.32 62.31
N ALA A 38 -11.80 9.04 61.56
CA ALA A 38 -13.17 9.26 62.01
C ALA A 38 -13.50 8.43 63.26
N GLY A 39 -13.00 7.18 63.32
CA GLY A 39 -13.06 6.33 64.51
C GLY A 39 -12.37 6.99 65.72
N GLN A 40 -11.14 7.50 65.54
CA GLN A 40 -10.40 8.18 66.60
C GLN A 40 -11.12 9.43 67.13
N VAL A 41 -11.69 10.26 66.25
CA VAL A 41 -12.51 11.41 66.65
C VAL A 41 -13.68 10.96 67.50
N LYS A 42 -14.42 9.93 67.05
CA LYS A 42 -15.57 9.40 67.80
C LYS A 42 -15.16 8.88 69.18
N SER A 43 -14.03 8.18 69.27
CA SER A 43 -13.47 7.69 70.53
C SER A 43 -13.01 8.83 71.45
N ALA A 44 -12.35 9.86 70.92
CA ALA A 44 -11.95 11.05 71.68
C ALA A 44 -13.19 11.80 72.22
N GLN A 45 -14.23 11.92 71.41
CA GLN A 45 -15.46 12.59 71.77
C GLN A 45 -16.26 11.84 72.83
N LEU A 46 -16.29 10.49 72.77
CA LEU A 46 -16.85 9.65 73.83
C LEU A 46 -16.08 9.81 75.15
N ARG A 47 -14.74 9.80 75.11
CA ARG A 47 -13.90 10.03 76.30
C ARG A 47 -14.14 11.41 76.91
N ALA A 48 -14.22 12.45 76.08
CA ALA A 48 -14.53 13.81 76.51
C ALA A 48 -15.90 13.90 77.21
N ASN A 49 -16.92 13.26 76.63
CA ASN A 49 -18.26 13.21 77.23
C ASN A 49 -18.28 12.44 78.57
N GLN A 50 -17.58 11.31 78.67
CA GLN A 50 -17.49 10.55 79.91
C GLN A 50 -16.77 11.33 81.02
N ALA A 51 -15.68 12.02 80.69
CA ALA A 51 -14.94 12.85 81.64
C ALA A 51 -15.78 14.02 82.17
N MET A 52 -16.60 14.65 81.32
CA MET A 52 -17.54 15.69 81.78
C MET A 52 -18.59 15.15 82.76
N GLN A 53 -19.08 13.92 82.55
CA GLN A 53 -20.04 13.29 83.47
C GLN A 53 -19.41 12.88 84.81
N ALA A 54 -18.10 12.58 84.82
CA ALA A 54 -17.37 12.09 85.99
C ALA A 54 -16.75 13.19 86.87
N GLN A 55 -17.03 14.48 86.63
CA GLN A 55 -16.35 15.61 87.30
C GLN A 55 -14.82 15.58 87.15
N ALA A 56 -14.33 15.27 85.93
CA ALA A 56 -12.91 15.31 85.63
C ALA A 56 -12.29 16.68 85.95
N THR A 57 -11.03 16.66 86.37
CA THR A 57 -10.28 17.86 86.76
C THR A 57 -10.12 18.82 85.57
N PRO A 58 -9.90 20.13 85.81
CA PRO A 58 -9.67 21.09 84.74
C PRO A 58 -8.52 20.71 83.80
N ALA A 59 -7.48 20.05 84.34
CA ALA A 59 -6.34 19.56 83.56
C ALA A 59 -6.73 18.41 82.59
N GLU A 60 -7.55 17.46 83.04
CA GLU A 60 -8.04 16.36 82.20
C GLU A 60 -8.96 16.88 81.08
N GLN A 61 -9.83 17.85 81.39
CA GLN A 61 -10.67 18.49 80.39
C GLN A 61 -9.84 19.20 79.32
N ALA A 62 -8.80 19.96 79.71
CA ALA A 62 -7.91 20.64 78.77
C ALA A 62 -7.15 19.66 77.86
N GLN A 63 -6.69 18.53 78.41
CA GLN A 63 -6.02 17.48 77.64
C GLN A 63 -6.98 16.84 76.62
N LEU A 64 -8.20 16.49 77.04
CA LEU A 64 -9.21 15.90 76.14
C LEU A 64 -9.63 16.85 75.02
N GLN A 65 -9.70 18.15 75.31
CA GLN A 65 -10.00 19.17 74.31
C GLN A 65 -8.87 19.28 73.28
N THR A 66 -7.62 19.24 73.75
CA THR A 66 -6.43 19.20 72.88
C THR A 66 -6.42 17.95 71.99
N ASP A 67 -6.69 16.76 72.55
CA ASP A 67 -6.80 15.50 71.81
C ASP A 67 -7.91 15.56 70.74
N LEU A 68 -9.07 16.14 71.07
CA LEU A 68 -10.19 16.30 70.14
C LEU A 68 -9.83 17.26 69.00
N THR A 69 -9.21 18.40 69.30
CA THR A 69 -8.73 19.33 68.27
C THR A 69 -7.70 18.69 67.36
N ALA A 70 -6.73 17.95 67.91
CA ALA A 70 -5.74 17.23 67.13
C ALA A 70 -6.40 16.21 66.19
N ALA A 71 -7.35 15.42 66.69
CA ALA A 71 -8.08 14.44 65.87
C ALA A 71 -8.91 15.12 64.75
N GLN A 72 -9.57 16.24 65.04
CA GLN A 72 -10.30 17.03 64.04
C GLN A 72 -9.36 17.58 62.95
N THR A 73 -8.18 18.10 63.32
CA THR A 73 -7.18 18.55 62.36
C THR A 73 -6.71 17.41 61.46
N GLN A 74 -6.47 16.22 62.03
CA GLN A 74 -6.06 15.06 61.22
C GLN A 74 -7.16 14.61 60.24
N VAL A 75 -8.44 14.67 60.62
CA VAL A 75 -9.56 14.42 59.69
C VAL A 75 -9.57 15.42 58.53
N GLN A 76 -9.35 16.71 58.80
CA GLN A 76 -9.29 17.73 57.74
C GLN A 76 -8.13 17.48 56.76
N VAL A 77 -6.96 17.11 57.27
CA VAL A 77 -5.80 16.73 56.45
C VAL A 77 -6.13 15.51 55.58
N ALA A 78 -6.78 14.49 56.16
CA ALA A 78 -7.16 13.28 55.43
C ALA A 78 -8.25 13.56 54.37
N GLN A 79 -9.20 14.45 54.64
CA GLN A 79 -10.18 14.92 53.65
C GLN A 79 -9.49 15.63 52.47
N ALA A 80 -8.54 16.53 52.75
CA ALA A 80 -7.78 17.20 51.69
C ALA A 80 -6.99 16.21 50.84
N ALA A 81 -6.35 15.21 51.47
CA ALA A 81 -5.64 14.15 50.76
C ALA A 81 -6.60 13.29 49.90
N MET A 82 -7.80 12.99 50.38
CA MET A 82 -8.82 12.27 49.61
C MET A 82 -9.27 13.07 48.39
N SER A 83 -9.55 14.37 48.54
CA SER A 83 -9.89 15.25 47.41
C SER A 83 -8.76 15.31 46.38
N GLN A 84 -7.51 15.39 46.83
CA GLN A 84 -6.35 15.38 45.94
C GLN A 84 -6.22 14.05 45.18
N ALA A 85 -6.41 12.91 45.87
CA ALA A 85 -6.39 11.59 45.25
C ALA A 85 -7.52 11.42 44.22
N GLN A 86 -8.70 11.96 44.50
CA GLN A 86 -9.84 11.94 43.58
C GLN A 86 -9.57 12.77 42.32
N ALA A 87 -8.98 13.96 42.47
CA ALA A 87 -8.56 14.78 41.34
C ALA A 87 -7.49 14.07 40.48
N GLN A 88 -6.51 13.41 41.11
CA GLN A 88 -5.51 12.62 40.39
C GLN A 88 -6.13 11.44 39.63
N ALA A 89 -7.11 10.76 40.22
CA ALA A 89 -7.82 9.66 39.56
C ALA A 89 -8.61 10.14 38.34
N GLN A 90 -9.30 11.29 38.44
CA GLN A 90 -10.00 11.91 37.31
C GLN A 90 -9.04 12.31 36.18
N ALA A 91 -7.91 12.94 36.53
CA ALA A 91 -6.88 13.30 35.56
C ALA A 91 -6.34 12.06 34.83
N ALA A 92 -6.02 10.99 35.57
CA ALA A 92 -5.55 9.72 34.99
C ALA A 92 -6.59 9.08 34.05
N GLN A 93 -7.87 9.10 34.42
CA GLN A 93 -8.96 8.62 33.54
C GLN A 93 -9.07 9.45 32.26
N GLY A 94 -8.89 10.76 32.35
CA GLY A 94 -8.83 11.64 31.19
C GLY A 94 -7.67 11.28 30.25
N THR A 95 -6.47 11.10 30.80
CA THR A 95 -5.30 10.64 30.03
C THR A 95 -5.53 9.27 29.38
N LEU A 96 -6.14 8.32 30.10
CA LEU A 96 -6.48 7.01 29.55
C LEU A 96 -7.44 7.12 28.36
N SER A 97 -8.49 7.94 28.50
CA SER A 97 -9.47 8.16 27.43
C SER A 97 -8.81 8.74 26.18
N GLN A 98 -7.91 9.71 26.34
CA GLN A 98 -7.12 10.27 25.24
C GLN A 98 -6.20 9.24 24.60
N ALA A 99 -5.51 8.41 25.40
CA ALA A 99 -4.62 7.37 24.89
C ALA A 99 -5.37 6.30 24.09
N LEU A 100 -6.56 5.89 24.56
CA LEU A 100 -7.42 4.94 23.85
C LEU A 100 -7.94 5.51 22.53
N ALA A 101 -8.32 6.80 22.51
CA ALA A 101 -8.72 7.47 21.27
C ALA A 101 -7.58 7.53 20.24
N ALA A 102 -6.37 7.88 20.69
CA ALA A 102 -5.18 7.88 19.84
C ALA A 102 -4.85 6.48 19.29
N LEU A 103 -5.01 5.44 20.12
CA LEU A 103 -4.83 4.05 19.69
C LEU A 103 -5.85 3.65 18.62
N ALA A 104 -7.13 3.99 18.80
CA ALA A 104 -8.17 3.72 17.81
C ALA A 104 -7.88 4.41 16.47
N GLN A 105 -7.45 5.68 16.51
CA GLN A 105 -7.06 6.43 15.32
C GLN A 105 -5.86 5.77 14.61
N ALA A 106 -4.83 5.37 15.35
CA ALA A 106 -3.66 4.70 14.79
C ALA A 106 -4.03 3.35 14.12
N GLN A 107 -4.96 2.60 14.72
CA GLN A 107 -5.46 1.35 14.14
C GLN A 107 -6.22 1.59 12.82
N ALA A 108 -7.09 2.61 12.77
CA ALA A 108 -7.81 2.96 11.54
C ALA A 108 -6.86 3.39 10.41
N GLN A 109 -5.82 4.17 10.74
CA GLN A 109 -4.78 4.55 9.78
C GLN A 109 -4.00 3.34 9.26
N ALA A 110 -3.67 2.38 10.13
CA ALA A 110 -2.98 1.16 9.73
C ALA A 110 -3.83 0.31 8.76
N GLN A 111 -5.12 0.15 9.03
CA GLN A 111 -6.05 -0.57 8.15
C GLN A 111 -6.16 0.12 6.77
N THR A 112 -6.27 1.44 6.76
CA THR A 112 -6.31 2.24 5.52
C THR A 112 -5.04 2.05 4.70
N ALA A 113 -3.87 2.10 5.36
CA ALA A 113 -2.58 1.89 4.70
C ALA A 113 -2.45 0.47 4.12
N GLN A 114 -2.93 -0.55 4.85
CA GLN A 114 -2.94 -1.94 4.38
C GLN A 114 -3.84 -2.12 3.15
N ALA A 115 -5.04 -1.55 3.16
CA ALA A 115 -5.94 -1.58 2.01
C ALA A 115 -5.31 -0.93 0.77
N LYS A 116 -4.70 0.25 0.94
CA LYS A 116 -4.00 0.96 -0.15
C LYS A 116 -2.82 0.13 -0.69
N SER A 117 -2.04 -0.51 0.19
CA SER A 117 -0.96 -1.41 -0.22
C SER A 117 -1.47 -2.58 -1.06
N GLY A 118 -2.58 -3.21 -0.65
CA GLY A 118 -3.21 -4.29 -1.42
C GLY A 118 -3.67 -3.83 -2.80
N GLN A 119 -4.28 -2.64 -2.89
CA GLN A 119 -4.68 -2.04 -4.16
C GLN A 119 -3.47 -1.80 -5.08
N THR A 120 -2.39 -1.22 -4.55
CA THR A 120 -1.16 -0.99 -5.32
C THR A 120 -0.56 -2.30 -5.82
N GLN A 121 -0.54 -3.36 -4.99
CA GLN A 121 -0.04 -4.67 -5.41
C GLN A 121 -0.88 -5.27 -6.54
N ALA A 122 -2.20 -5.16 -6.47
CA ALA A 122 -3.09 -5.61 -7.54
C ALA A 122 -2.88 -4.82 -8.85
N GLN A 123 -2.70 -3.51 -8.76
CA GLN A 123 -2.37 -2.66 -9.92
C GLN A 123 -1.02 -3.05 -10.54
N LEU A 124 -0.01 -3.31 -9.72
CA LEU A 124 1.30 -3.76 -10.20
C LEU A 124 1.20 -5.10 -10.94
N HIS A 125 0.43 -6.03 -10.39
CA HIS A 125 0.19 -7.32 -11.05
C HIS A 125 -0.50 -7.16 -12.40
N SER A 126 -1.55 -6.33 -12.47
CA SER A 126 -2.25 -6.02 -13.72
C SER A 126 -1.36 -5.32 -14.76
N ALA A 127 -0.51 -4.39 -14.32
CA ALA A 127 0.49 -3.77 -15.19
C ALA A 127 1.50 -4.80 -15.72
N GLY A 128 1.94 -5.73 -14.86
CA GLY A 128 2.83 -6.84 -15.24
C GLY A 128 2.22 -7.75 -16.29
N THR A 129 0.96 -8.16 -16.15
CA THR A 129 0.27 -9.00 -17.15
C THR A 129 0.08 -8.25 -18.48
N THR A 130 -0.29 -6.97 -18.41
CA THR A 130 -0.41 -6.10 -19.59
C THR A 130 0.92 -5.98 -20.34
N TYR A 131 2.01 -5.80 -19.60
CA TYR A 131 3.36 -5.72 -20.16
C TYR A 131 3.78 -7.03 -20.87
N GLN A 132 3.49 -8.19 -20.26
CA GLN A 132 3.76 -9.48 -20.91
C GLN A 132 2.94 -9.68 -22.19
N ALA A 133 1.66 -9.27 -22.19
CA ALA A 133 0.83 -9.32 -23.39
C ALA A 133 1.35 -8.40 -24.51
N ALA A 134 1.84 -7.21 -24.15
CA ALA A 134 2.48 -6.30 -25.09
C ALA A 134 3.74 -6.90 -25.70
N GLN A 135 4.61 -7.54 -24.90
CA GLN A 135 5.80 -8.24 -25.41
C GLN A 135 5.44 -9.37 -26.37
N ALA A 136 4.44 -10.19 -26.03
CA ALA A 136 3.98 -11.25 -26.92
C ALA A 136 3.45 -10.70 -28.26
N THR A 137 2.77 -9.55 -28.22
CA THR A 137 2.29 -8.85 -29.42
C THR A 137 3.46 -8.32 -30.26
N GLN A 138 4.46 -7.71 -29.62
CA GLN A 138 5.67 -7.24 -30.29
C GLN A 138 6.40 -8.37 -31.01
N ALA A 139 6.57 -9.53 -30.35
CA ALA A 139 7.19 -10.70 -30.96
C ALA A 139 6.41 -11.20 -32.20
N LYS A 140 5.08 -11.24 -32.13
CA LYS A 140 4.22 -11.59 -33.28
C LYS A 140 4.37 -10.60 -34.44
N VAL A 141 4.45 -9.31 -34.14
CA VAL A 141 4.65 -8.27 -35.15
C VAL A 141 6.02 -8.42 -35.81
N GLN A 142 7.08 -8.64 -35.03
CA GLN A 142 8.42 -8.88 -35.57
C GLN A 142 8.47 -10.10 -36.51
N ALA A 143 7.83 -11.21 -36.12
CA ALA A 143 7.73 -12.40 -36.96
C ALA A 143 7.00 -12.10 -38.29
N LYS A 144 5.89 -11.35 -38.25
CA LYS A 144 5.18 -10.92 -39.46
C LYS A 144 6.02 -10.03 -40.36
N VAL A 145 6.80 -9.10 -39.79
CA VAL A 145 7.69 -8.23 -40.55
C VAL A 145 8.77 -9.05 -41.26
N GLN A 146 9.32 -10.08 -40.60
CA GLN A 146 10.29 -10.99 -41.23
C GLN A 146 9.66 -11.77 -42.40
N ASP A 147 8.46 -12.31 -42.24
CA ASP A 147 7.74 -13.03 -43.30
C ASP A 147 7.46 -12.13 -44.52
N VAL A 148 7.02 -10.88 -44.28
CA VAL A 148 6.85 -9.89 -45.35
C VAL A 148 8.18 -9.58 -46.05
N GLY A 149 9.28 -9.49 -45.29
CA GLY A 149 10.62 -9.30 -45.83
C GLY A 149 11.05 -10.43 -46.77
N ILE A 150 10.77 -11.68 -46.41
CA ILE A 150 11.05 -12.87 -47.24
C ILE A 150 10.22 -12.82 -48.52
N ARG A 151 8.90 -12.62 -48.43
CA ARG A 151 8.02 -12.53 -49.61
C ARG A 151 8.44 -11.41 -50.56
N ALA A 152 8.90 -10.28 -50.03
CA ALA A 152 9.41 -9.19 -50.85
C ALA A 152 10.71 -9.55 -51.61
N GLN A 153 11.52 -10.47 -51.09
CA GLN A 153 12.67 -11.02 -51.81
C GLN A 153 12.24 -11.99 -52.90
N GLU A 154 11.29 -12.88 -52.61
CA GLU A 154 10.72 -13.82 -53.59
C GLU A 154 10.09 -13.08 -54.77
N VAL A 155 9.29 -12.04 -54.51
CA VAL A 155 8.69 -11.19 -55.55
C VAL A 155 9.77 -10.55 -56.42
N ARG A 156 10.87 -10.05 -55.83
CA ARG A 156 11.99 -9.49 -56.59
C ARG A 156 12.68 -10.53 -57.48
N ALA A 157 12.88 -11.75 -56.96
CA ALA A 157 13.45 -12.85 -57.75
C ALA A 157 12.54 -13.21 -58.94
N SER A 158 11.23 -13.33 -58.72
CA SER A 158 10.25 -13.60 -59.78
C SER A 158 10.20 -12.49 -60.83
N GLN A 159 10.31 -11.22 -60.43
CA GLN A 159 10.39 -10.10 -61.38
C GLN A 159 11.66 -10.16 -62.24
N ALA A 160 12.80 -10.53 -61.65
CA ALA A 160 14.04 -10.70 -62.41
C ALA A 160 13.94 -11.86 -63.42
N GLN A 161 13.34 -12.99 -63.03
CA GLN A 161 13.09 -14.12 -63.93
C GLN A 161 12.15 -13.72 -65.08
N LEU A 162 11.09 -12.95 -64.80
CA LEU A 162 10.19 -12.45 -65.82
C LEU A 162 10.92 -11.53 -66.82
N ALA A 163 11.75 -10.61 -66.34
CA ALA A 163 12.55 -9.74 -67.21
C ALA A 163 13.50 -10.54 -68.11
N GLN A 164 14.13 -11.59 -67.57
CA GLN A 164 14.98 -12.50 -68.34
C GLN A 164 14.19 -13.24 -69.43
N ALA A 165 13.01 -13.80 -69.08
CA ALA A 165 12.15 -14.50 -70.03
C ALA A 165 11.67 -13.56 -71.16
N GLN A 166 11.35 -12.30 -70.84
CA GLN A 166 10.99 -11.29 -71.83
C GLN A 166 12.15 -10.99 -72.80
N SER A 167 13.37 -10.87 -72.29
CA SER A 167 14.56 -10.68 -73.13
C SER A 167 14.82 -11.87 -74.05
N GLN A 168 14.68 -13.10 -73.54
CA GLN A 168 14.80 -14.32 -74.35
C GLN A 168 13.72 -14.40 -75.43
N LEU A 169 12.48 -14.02 -75.12
CA LEU A 169 11.40 -13.97 -76.09
C LEU A 169 11.70 -12.96 -77.20
N GLN A 170 12.18 -11.76 -76.87
CA GLN A 170 12.59 -10.75 -77.86
C GLN A 170 13.71 -11.27 -78.75
N ALA A 171 14.72 -11.94 -78.18
CA ALA A 171 15.81 -12.55 -78.94
C ALA A 171 15.30 -13.64 -79.89
N ALA A 172 14.40 -14.52 -79.42
CA ALA A 172 13.80 -15.57 -80.24
C ALA A 172 12.94 -15.00 -81.38
N GLN A 173 12.18 -13.93 -81.12
CA GLN A 173 11.43 -13.20 -82.15
C GLN A 173 12.35 -12.61 -83.21
N GLY A 174 13.46 -11.98 -82.81
CA GLY A 174 14.48 -11.47 -83.74
C GLY A 174 15.11 -12.58 -84.59
N ALA A 175 15.46 -13.71 -83.98
CA ALA A 175 15.98 -14.87 -84.69
C ALA A 175 14.97 -15.45 -85.70
N LEU A 176 13.68 -15.50 -85.33
CA LEU A 176 12.61 -15.92 -86.22
C LEU A 176 12.46 -14.97 -87.42
N SER A 177 12.48 -13.65 -87.19
CA SER A 177 12.42 -12.67 -88.28
C SER A 177 13.62 -12.79 -89.24
N LEU A 178 14.82 -13.04 -88.71
CA LEU A 178 16.01 -13.27 -89.53
C LEU A 178 15.87 -14.54 -90.37
N ALA A 179 15.42 -15.65 -89.76
CA ALA A 179 15.20 -16.91 -90.45
C ALA A 179 14.16 -16.78 -91.57
N GLN A 180 13.06 -16.06 -91.31
CA GLN A 180 12.04 -15.76 -92.32
C GLN A 180 12.64 -14.97 -93.51
N ALA A 181 13.45 -13.95 -93.23
CA ALA A 181 14.12 -13.17 -94.28
C ALA A 181 15.08 -14.04 -95.11
N GLN A 182 15.84 -14.93 -94.47
CA GLN A 182 16.72 -15.88 -95.17
C GLN A 182 15.93 -16.84 -96.07
N VAL A 183 14.80 -17.39 -95.60
CA VAL A 183 13.92 -18.25 -96.39
C VAL A 183 13.36 -17.49 -97.60
N THR A 184 12.92 -16.24 -97.42
CA THR A 184 12.46 -15.40 -98.53
C THR A 184 13.57 -15.17 -99.55
N GLN A 185 14.78 -14.80 -99.12
CA GLN A 185 15.93 -14.62 -100.01
C GLN A 185 16.29 -15.91 -100.76
N ALA A 186 16.34 -17.05 -100.07
CA ALA A 186 16.63 -18.34 -100.70
C ALA A 186 15.55 -18.72 -101.73
N THR A 187 14.29 -18.42 -101.44
CA THR A 187 13.17 -18.66 -102.37
C THR A 187 13.28 -17.77 -103.60
N GLN A 188 13.60 -16.48 -103.44
CA GLN A 188 13.85 -15.56 -104.55
C GLN A 188 15.06 -15.97 -105.39
N ALA A 189 16.18 -16.35 -104.74
CA ALA A 189 17.36 -16.84 -105.42
C ALA A 189 17.07 -18.11 -106.22
N LYS A 190 16.31 -19.05 -105.67
CA LYS A 190 15.85 -20.25 -106.38
C LYS A 190 15.01 -19.90 -107.61
N ALA A 191 14.03 -19.00 -107.47
CA ALA A 191 13.18 -18.56 -108.59
C ALA A 191 13.99 -17.87 -109.70
N ALA A 192 15.00 -17.07 -109.34
CA ALA A 192 15.92 -16.44 -110.28
C ALA A 192 16.77 -17.48 -111.04
N MET A 193 17.33 -18.46 -110.33
CA MET A 193 18.08 -19.57 -110.94
C MET A 193 17.22 -20.40 -111.90
N GLU A 194 15.98 -20.74 -111.52
CA GLU A 194 15.04 -21.45 -112.40
C GLU A 194 14.71 -20.64 -113.66
N SER A 195 14.50 -19.33 -113.52
CA SER A 195 14.27 -18.42 -114.65
C SER A 195 15.47 -18.36 -115.61
N GLN A 196 16.70 -18.34 -115.07
CA GLN A 196 17.93 -18.38 -115.86
C GLN A 196 18.14 -19.73 -116.56
N ARG A 197 17.80 -20.85 -115.92
CA ARG A 197 17.87 -22.18 -116.54
C ARG A 197 16.90 -22.30 -117.72
N LEU A 198 15.71 -21.72 -117.59
CA LEU A 198 14.70 -21.70 -118.66
C LEU A 198 15.12 -20.81 -119.83
N SER A 199 15.82 -19.70 -119.59
CA SER A 199 16.32 -18.84 -120.67
C SER A 199 17.50 -19.44 -121.43
N GLN A 200 18.32 -20.28 -120.80
CA GLN A 200 19.42 -21.01 -121.46
C GLN A 200 18.97 -22.26 -122.25
N SER A 201 17.75 -22.75 -122.01
CA SER A 201 17.18 -23.93 -122.70
C SER A 201 16.34 -23.59 -123.93
N ARG A 202 16.29 -22.32 -124.34
CA ARG A 202 15.60 -21.82 -125.54
C ARG A 202 16.63 -21.36 -126.57
#